data_AF-A0AAJ2V8V6-F1
#
_entry.id   AF-A0AAJ2V8V6-F1
#
_cell.length_a   1.000
_cell.length_b   1.000
_cell.length_c   1.000
_cell.angle_alpha   90.00
_cell.angle_beta   90.00
_cell.angle_gamma   90.00
#
_symmetry.space_group_name_H-M   'P 1'
#
loop_
_entity.id
_entity.type
_entity.pdbx_description
1 polymer ?
#
loop_
_entity_poly.entity_id
_entity_poly.type
_entity_poly.pdbx_seq_one_letter_code
_entity_poly.pdbx_strand_id
1 'polypeptide(L)'
;MIGLLVLLAQQLHVRNLSLQLDLADAGRQAAELTASRESAARAHETQLAKREQQHAADQQRKEKNYAKDKDALGRQLVVEQRNAGRLRDQLAAATARGRSGDPTDAVACQRAFDRLETVGGLAGEGVELLVEGRGLLRQRDLDVQRLLDQVTLDRQACGAEAQASE
;
A
#
# COMPACT_ATOMS: atom_id res chain seq x y z
N MET A 1 61.91 52.04 38.38
CA MET A 1 60.89 51.15 39.00
C MET A 1 59.46 51.59 38.70
N ILE A 2 59.06 52.84 38.99
CA ILE A 2 57.66 53.31 38.81
C ILE A 2 57.21 53.31 37.34
N GLY A 3 58.03 53.81 36.40
CA GLY A 3 57.65 53.85 34.97
C GLY A 3 57.45 52.46 34.32
N LEU A 4 58.18 51.45 34.78
CA LEU A 4 58.05 50.07 34.29
C LEU A 4 56.71 49.43 34.74
N LEU A 5 56.30 49.73 35.98
CA LEU A 5 55.03 49.28 36.55
C LEU A 5 53.82 49.89 35.83
N VAL A 6 53.89 51.18 35.47
CA VAL A 6 52.83 51.86 34.70
C VAL A 6 52.70 51.28 33.29
N LEU A 7 53.83 50.99 32.63
CA LEU A 7 53.85 50.39 31.30
C LEU A 7 53.26 48.97 31.30
N LEU A 8 53.62 48.16 32.31
CA LEU A 8 53.05 46.82 32.52
C LEU A 8 51.54 46.87 32.79
N ALA A 9 51.08 47.82 33.61
CA ALA A 9 49.65 48.00 33.89
C ALA A 9 48.87 48.38 32.62
N GLN A 10 49.42 49.25 31.76
CA GLN A 10 48.81 49.59 30.47
C GLN A 10 48.79 48.39 29.51
N GLN A 11 49.87 47.62 29.41
CA GLN A 11 49.89 46.41 28.57
C GLN A 11 48.89 45.35 29.03
N LEU A 12 48.76 45.13 30.35
CA LEU A 12 47.76 44.24 30.92
C LEU A 12 46.34 44.72 30.63
N HIS A 13 46.09 46.02 30.70
CA HIS A 13 44.78 46.59 30.40
C HIS A 13 44.40 46.40 28.93
N VAL A 14 45.32 46.65 27.99
CA VAL A 14 45.10 46.42 26.56
C VAL A 14 44.84 44.93 26.27
N ARG A 15 45.61 44.03 26.90
CA ARG A 15 45.36 42.57 26.78
C ARG A 15 44.01 42.15 27.36
N ASN A 16 43.58 42.75 28.46
CA ASN A 16 42.28 42.43 29.04
C ASN A 16 41.14 42.87 28.11
N LEU A 17 41.24 44.08 27.54
CA LEU A 17 40.29 44.58 26.55
C LEU A 17 40.24 43.72 25.29
N SER A 18 41.39 43.28 24.77
CA SER A 18 41.42 42.39 23.60
C SER A 18 40.74 41.04 23.91
N LEU A 19 41.00 40.45 25.08
CA LEU A 19 40.36 39.21 25.50
C LEU A 19 38.84 39.35 25.67
N GLN A 20 38.37 40.50 26.17
CA GLN A 20 36.93 40.77 26.28
C GLN A 20 36.25 40.89 24.92
N LEU A 21 36.93 41.50 23.94
CA LEU A 21 36.45 41.58 22.56
C LEU A 21 36.40 40.19 21.91
N ASP A 22 37.48 39.41 22.03
CA ASP A 22 37.55 38.03 21.50
C ASP A 22 36.43 37.16 22.09
N LEU A 23 36.15 37.30 23.39
CA LEU A 23 35.10 36.54 24.08
C LEU A 23 33.68 36.98 23.64
N ALA A 24 33.48 38.28 23.38
CA ALA A 24 32.23 38.80 22.84
C ALA A 24 32.01 38.37 21.37
N ASP A 25 33.07 38.28 20.57
CA ASP A 25 33.01 37.80 19.19
C ASP A 25 32.76 36.29 19.15
N ALA A 26 33.43 35.51 20.00
CA ALA A 26 33.16 34.08 20.16
C ALA A 26 31.71 33.82 20.62
N GLY A 27 31.19 34.63 21.53
CA GLY A 27 29.80 34.57 21.97
C GLY A 27 28.80 34.86 20.85
N ARG A 28 29.08 35.87 20.01
CA ARG A 28 28.26 36.19 18.83
C ARG A 28 28.29 35.06 17.80
N GLN A 29 29.46 34.53 17.47
CA GLN A 29 29.60 33.41 16.55
C GLN A 29 28.86 32.15 17.04
N ALA A 30 28.93 31.86 18.34
CA ALA A 30 28.21 30.74 18.94
C ALA A 30 26.69 30.93 18.85
N ALA A 31 26.19 32.14 19.12
CA ALA A 31 24.77 32.46 19.01
C ALA A 31 24.26 32.36 17.55
N GLU A 32 25.02 32.86 16.59
CA GLU A 32 24.71 32.77 15.16
C GLU A 32 24.69 31.31 14.67
N LEU A 33 25.66 30.50 15.09
CA LEU A 33 25.70 29.07 14.78
C LEU A 33 24.48 28.33 15.35
N THR A 34 24.11 28.61 16.60
CA THR A 34 22.91 28.02 17.22
C THR A 34 21.64 28.43 16.49
N ALA A 35 21.48 29.72 16.20
CA ALA A 35 20.31 30.22 15.47
C ALA A 35 20.20 29.61 14.06
N SER A 36 21.33 29.46 13.36
CA SER A 36 21.39 28.81 12.05
C SER A 36 20.97 27.34 12.12
N ARG A 37 21.48 26.59 13.12
CA ARG A 37 21.11 25.18 13.35
C ARG A 37 19.63 25.02 13.70
N GLU A 38 19.10 25.87 14.56
CA GLU A 38 17.67 25.85 14.91
C GLU A 38 16.78 26.16 13.71
N SER A 39 17.16 27.13 12.89
CA SER A 39 16.45 27.47 11.65
C SER A 39 16.44 26.29 10.67
N ALA A 40 17.60 25.66 10.45
CA ALA A 40 17.73 24.48 9.60
C ALA A 40 16.91 23.29 10.14
N ALA A 41 16.94 23.06 11.46
CA ALA A 41 16.17 22.01 12.10
C ALA A 41 14.66 22.21 11.91
N ARG A 42 14.14 23.43 12.13
CA ARG A 42 12.72 23.75 11.92
C ARG A 42 12.30 23.61 10.46
N ALA A 43 13.15 24.03 9.52
CA ALA A 43 12.90 23.88 8.10
C ALA A 43 12.81 22.39 7.71
N HIS A 44 13.75 21.58 8.19
CA HIS A 44 13.75 20.13 8.00
C HIS A 44 12.51 19.47 8.60
N GLU A 45 12.16 19.80 9.84
CA GLU A 45 11.00 19.25 10.55
C GLU A 45 9.69 19.59 9.83
N THR A 46 9.56 20.82 9.30
CA THR A 46 8.40 21.23 8.49
C THR A 46 8.31 20.44 7.17
N GLN A 47 9.45 20.22 6.51
CA GLN A 47 9.48 19.44 5.28
C GLN A 47 9.15 17.97 5.53
N LEU A 48 9.66 17.38 6.61
CA LEU A 48 9.36 16.02 7.04
C LEU A 48 7.85 15.87 7.33
N ALA A 49 7.28 16.76 8.15
CA ALA A 49 5.85 16.73 8.48
C ALA A 49 4.96 16.80 7.23
N LYS A 50 5.32 17.64 6.24
CA LYS A 50 4.59 17.72 4.97
C LYS A 50 4.66 16.42 4.18
N ARG A 51 5.81 15.74 4.17
CA ARG A 51 5.99 14.45 3.48
C ARG A 51 5.19 13.34 4.15
N GLU A 52 5.27 13.24 5.47
CA GLU A 52 4.49 12.28 6.25
C GLU A 52 2.99 12.48 6.05
N GLN A 53 2.51 13.73 6.05
CA GLN A 53 1.12 14.04 5.77
C GLN A 53 0.69 13.58 4.36
N GLN A 54 1.52 13.83 3.35
CA GLN A 54 1.25 13.42 1.97
C GLN A 54 1.23 11.91 1.83
N HIS A 55 2.24 11.21 2.38
CA HIS A 55 2.30 9.75 2.39
C HIS A 55 1.08 9.13 3.07
N ALA A 56 0.70 9.64 4.24
CA ALA A 56 -0.51 9.19 4.94
C ALA A 56 -1.79 9.39 4.12
N ALA A 57 -1.93 10.54 3.45
CA ALA A 57 -3.08 10.83 2.58
C ALA A 57 -3.15 9.87 1.38
N ASP A 58 -2.01 9.59 0.76
CA ASP A 58 -1.90 8.68 -0.38
C ASP A 58 -2.19 7.23 0.03
N GLN A 59 -1.66 6.78 1.18
CA GLN A 59 -1.95 5.48 1.77
C GLN A 59 -3.46 5.33 2.02
N GLN A 60 -4.08 6.34 2.66
CA GLN A 60 -5.51 6.32 2.94
C GLN A 60 -6.35 6.24 1.65
N ARG A 61 -5.96 6.96 0.61
CA ARG A 61 -6.65 6.93 -0.69
C ARG A 61 -6.56 5.53 -1.33
N LYS A 62 -5.39 4.90 -1.32
CA LYS A 62 -5.19 3.55 -1.87
C LYS A 62 -6.02 2.51 -1.12
N GLU A 63 -6.03 2.56 0.20
CA GLU A 63 -6.84 1.66 1.02
C GLU A 63 -8.35 1.83 0.77
N LYS A 64 -8.82 3.08 0.63
CA LYS A 64 -10.22 3.36 0.27
C LYS A 64 -10.60 2.78 -1.10
N ASN A 65 -9.71 2.87 -2.09
CA ASN A 65 -9.96 2.32 -3.42
C ASN A 65 -10.00 0.78 -3.38
N TYR A 66 -9.01 0.16 -2.71
CA TYR A 66 -8.99 -1.28 -2.51
C TYR A 66 -10.27 -1.80 -1.84
N ALA A 67 -10.77 -1.14 -0.80
CA ALA A 67 -12.02 -1.50 -0.14
C ALA A 67 -13.21 -1.43 -1.12
N LYS A 68 -13.30 -0.37 -1.93
CA LYS A 68 -14.36 -0.24 -2.95
C LYS A 68 -14.29 -1.36 -4.00
N ASP A 69 -13.09 -1.69 -4.46
CA ASP A 69 -12.88 -2.72 -5.48
C ASP A 69 -13.21 -4.11 -4.92
N LYS A 70 -12.85 -4.40 -3.66
CA LYS A 70 -13.25 -5.63 -2.95
C LYS A 70 -14.76 -5.74 -2.82
N ASP A 71 -15.43 -4.67 -2.41
CA ASP A 71 -16.89 -4.64 -2.29
C ASP A 71 -17.57 -4.85 -3.64
N ALA A 72 -17.04 -4.22 -4.71
CA ALA A 72 -17.55 -4.39 -6.06
C ALA A 72 -17.37 -5.83 -6.56
N LEU A 73 -16.19 -6.42 -6.34
CA LEU A 73 -15.91 -7.82 -6.67
C LEU A 73 -16.84 -8.76 -5.89
N GLY A 74 -17.02 -8.54 -4.59
CA GLY A 74 -17.92 -9.35 -3.76
C GLY A 74 -19.35 -9.36 -4.31
N ARG A 75 -19.88 -8.19 -4.71
CA ARG A 75 -21.20 -8.10 -5.36
C ARG A 75 -21.26 -8.84 -6.69
N GLN A 76 -20.21 -8.75 -7.51
CA GLN A 76 -20.14 -9.47 -8.79
C GLN A 76 -20.12 -10.99 -8.58
N LEU A 77 -19.34 -11.48 -7.62
CA LEU A 77 -19.25 -12.91 -7.32
C LEU A 77 -20.57 -13.50 -6.86
N VAL A 78 -21.36 -12.78 -6.05
CA VAL A 78 -22.70 -13.22 -5.66
C VAL A 78 -23.61 -13.42 -6.89
N VAL A 79 -23.54 -12.52 -7.88
CA VAL A 79 -24.31 -12.64 -9.12
C VAL A 79 -23.80 -13.80 -9.98
N GLU A 80 -22.48 -13.92 -10.14
CA GLU A 80 -21.87 -15.02 -10.90
C GLU A 80 -22.20 -16.39 -10.28
N GLN A 81 -22.12 -16.53 -8.95
CA GLN A 81 -22.51 -17.76 -8.23
C GLN A 81 -23.99 -18.09 -8.43
N ARG A 82 -24.87 -17.10 -8.36
CA ARG A 82 -26.30 -17.31 -8.61
C ARG A 82 -26.56 -17.80 -10.04
N ASN A 83 -25.84 -17.23 -11.02
CA ASN A 83 -25.96 -17.64 -12.41
C ASN A 83 -25.38 -19.05 -12.64
N ALA A 84 -24.27 -19.39 -11.97
CA ALA A 84 -23.69 -20.73 -11.99
C ALA A 84 -24.68 -21.78 -11.44
N GLY A 85 -25.29 -21.52 -10.28
CA GLY A 85 -26.32 -22.40 -9.72
C GLY A 85 -27.52 -22.58 -10.65
N ARG A 86 -28.00 -21.49 -11.28
CA ARG A 86 -29.05 -21.59 -12.31
C ARG A 86 -28.63 -22.44 -13.50
N LEU A 87 -27.39 -22.31 -13.96
CA LEU A 87 -26.89 -23.09 -15.09
C LEU A 87 -26.73 -24.57 -14.72
N ARG A 88 -26.26 -24.88 -13.51
CA ARG A 88 -26.26 -26.25 -12.97
C ARG A 88 -27.67 -26.85 -12.97
N ASP A 89 -28.65 -26.12 -12.46
CA ASP A 89 -30.04 -26.58 -12.41
C ASP A 89 -30.62 -26.79 -13.82
N GLN A 90 -30.28 -25.92 -14.78
CA GLN A 90 -30.64 -26.07 -16.19
C GLN A 90 -30.00 -27.30 -16.84
N LEU A 91 -28.71 -27.55 -16.57
CA LEU A 91 -27.99 -28.72 -17.08
C LEU A 91 -28.59 -30.01 -16.51
N ALA A 92 -28.82 -30.07 -15.20
CA ALA A 92 -29.47 -31.21 -14.55
C ALA A 92 -30.88 -31.47 -15.12
N ALA A 93 -31.68 -30.41 -15.31
CA ALA A 93 -33.01 -30.53 -15.88
C ALA A 93 -32.99 -30.97 -17.36
N ALA A 94 -32.02 -30.49 -18.15
CA ALA A 94 -31.89 -30.85 -19.56
C ALA A 94 -31.49 -32.32 -19.74
N THR A 95 -30.55 -32.81 -18.92
CA THR A 95 -30.09 -34.20 -18.99
C THR A 95 -31.10 -35.18 -18.40
N ALA A 96 -31.90 -34.77 -17.41
CA ALA A 96 -32.99 -35.59 -16.88
C ALA A 96 -34.17 -35.77 -17.88
N ARG A 97 -34.44 -34.77 -18.73
CA ARG A 97 -35.53 -34.81 -19.74
C ARG A 97 -35.27 -35.73 -20.92
N GLY A 98 -34.08 -36.31 -21.06
CA GLY A 98 -33.71 -37.15 -22.20
C GLY A 98 -34.57 -38.41 -22.40
N ARG A 99 -35.44 -38.80 -21.45
CA ARG A 99 -36.18 -40.08 -21.39
C ARG A 99 -37.28 -40.28 -22.45
N SER A 100 -36.99 -40.12 -23.73
CA SER A 100 -37.79 -40.63 -24.84
C SER A 100 -37.00 -41.70 -25.59
N GLY A 101 -37.06 -42.95 -25.12
CA GLY A 101 -36.33 -44.07 -25.70
C GLY A 101 -37.09 -44.77 -26.83
N ASP A 102 -36.35 -45.28 -27.81
CA ASP A 102 -36.85 -46.23 -28.81
C ASP A 102 -37.16 -47.58 -28.10
N PRO A 103 -38.36 -48.16 -28.28
CA PRO A 103 -38.77 -49.37 -27.56
C PRO A 103 -37.93 -50.63 -27.88
N THR A 104 -37.06 -50.58 -28.88
CA THR A 104 -36.35 -51.75 -29.41
C THR A 104 -35.24 -52.28 -28.46
N ASP A 105 -34.61 -51.44 -27.63
CA ASP A 105 -33.70 -51.86 -26.53
C ASP A 105 -33.77 -50.90 -25.33
N ALA A 106 -34.69 -51.19 -24.41
CA ALA A 106 -34.92 -50.38 -23.22
C ALA A 106 -33.71 -50.30 -22.28
N VAL A 107 -32.87 -51.34 -22.21
CA VAL A 107 -31.74 -51.40 -21.27
C VAL A 107 -30.56 -50.57 -21.79
N ALA A 108 -30.29 -50.57 -23.09
CA ALA A 108 -29.31 -49.66 -23.69
C ALA A 108 -29.76 -48.20 -23.56
N CYS A 109 -31.04 -47.90 -23.81
CA CYS A 109 -31.59 -46.56 -23.63
C CYS A 109 -31.46 -46.07 -22.18
N GLN A 110 -31.80 -46.91 -21.18
CA GLN A 110 -31.69 -46.53 -19.77
C GLN A 110 -30.25 -46.19 -19.38
N ARG A 111 -29.28 -47.03 -19.77
CA ARG A 111 -27.86 -46.77 -19.50
C ARG A 111 -27.35 -45.47 -20.14
N ALA A 112 -27.87 -45.11 -21.32
CA ALA A 112 -27.52 -43.86 -21.97
C ALA A 112 -28.08 -42.65 -21.20
N PHE A 113 -29.31 -42.74 -20.68
CA PHE A 113 -29.91 -41.68 -19.85
C PHE A 113 -29.18 -41.50 -18.52
N ASP A 114 -28.84 -42.59 -17.83
CA ASP A 114 -28.11 -42.53 -16.56
C ASP A 114 -26.73 -41.85 -16.74
N ARG A 115 -26.04 -42.15 -17.85
CA ARG A 115 -24.78 -41.48 -18.21
C ARG A 115 -24.99 -39.99 -18.50
N LEU A 116 -26.03 -39.65 -19.26
CA LEU A 116 -26.32 -38.24 -19.60
C LEU A 116 -26.62 -37.43 -18.33
N GLU A 117 -27.40 -37.98 -17.41
CA GLU A 117 -27.70 -37.38 -16.11
C GLU A 117 -26.41 -37.14 -15.31
N THR A 118 -25.54 -38.15 -15.22
CA THR A 118 -24.23 -38.05 -14.55
C THR A 118 -23.35 -36.96 -15.18
N VAL A 119 -23.28 -36.90 -16.51
CA VAL A 119 -22.51 -35.86 -17.23
C VAL A 119 -23.08 -34.47 -16.98
N GLY A 120 -24.40 -34.32 -16.93
CA GLY A 120 -25.06 -33.05 -16.62
C GLY A 120 -24.73 -32.56 -15.21
N GLY A 121 -24.71 -33.46 -14.23
CA GLY A 121 -24.28 -33.16 -12.85
C GLY A 121 -22.84 -32.66 -12.80
N LEU A 122 -21.90 -33.43 -13.38
CA LEU A 122 -20.47 -33.08 -13.44
C LEU A 122 -20.21 -31.77 -14.18
N ALA A 123 -20.92 -31.51 -15.29
CA ALA A 123 -20.80 -30.26 -16.03
C ALA A 123 -21.27 -29.07 -15.18
N GLY A 124 -22.35 -29.25 -14.43
CA GLY A 124 -22.87 -28.24 -13.51
C GLY A 124 -21.91 -27.92 -12.36
N GLU A 125 -21.35 -28.94 -11.71
CA GLU A 125 -20.28 -28.77 -10.70
C GLU A 125 -19.06 -28.05 -11.28
N GLY A 126 -18.65 -28.41 -12.50
CA GLY A 126 -17.55 -27.75 -13.20
C GLY A 126 -17.78 -26.26 -13.42
N VAL A 127 -19.01 -25.84 -13.73
CA VAL A 127 -19.36 -24.41 -13.87
C VAL A 127 -19.19 -23.67 -12.53
N GLU A 128 -19.63 -24.26 -11.43
CA GLU A 128 -19.51 -23.65 -10.09
C GLU A 128 -18.04 -23.50 -9.69
N LEU A 129 -17.24 -24.55 -9.88
CA LEU A 129 -15.79 -24.52 -9.62
C LEU A 129 -15.06 -23.47 -10.46
N LEU A 130 -15.45 -23.29 -11.73
CA LEU A 130 -14.85 -22.27 -12.60
C LEU A 130 -15.16 -20.84 -12.12
N VAL A 131 -16.38 -20.61 -11.62
CA VAL A 131 -16.76 -19.32 -11.05
C VAL A 131 -16.01 -19.07 -9.74
N GLU A 132 -15.94 -20.05 -8.86
CA GLU A 132 -15.19 -19.96 -7.61
C GLU A 132 -13.70 -19.69 -7.86
N GLY A 133 -13.06 -20.49 -8.70
CA GLY A 133 -11.63 -20.34 -9.04
C GLY A 133 -11.32 -18.98 -9.65
N ARG A 134 -12.18 -18.47 -10.53
CA ARG A 134 -12.04 -17.12 -11.09
C ARG A 134 -12.20 -16.04 -10.03
N GLY A 135 -13.12 -16.23 -9.08
CA GLY A 135 -13.29 -15.33 -7.95
C GLY A 135 -12.05 -15.24 -7.07
N LEU A 136 -11.46 -16.40 -6.73
CA LEU A 136 -10.22 -16.47 -5.96
C LEU A 136 -9.06 -15.75 -6.67
N LEU A 137 -8.90 -15.97 -7.98
CA LEU A 137 -7.87 -15.31 -8.77
C LEU A 137 -8.05 -13.78 -8.79
N ARG A 138 -9.26 -13.29 -9.07
CA ARG A 138 -9.56 -11.84 -9.07
C ARG A 138 -9.32 -11.23 -7.69
N GLN A 139 -9.70 -11.94 -6.62
CA GLN A 139 -9.46 -11.51 -5.25
C GLN A 139 -7.96 -11.36 -4.97
N ARG A 140 -7.17 -12.37 -5.36
CA ARG A 140 -5.71 -12.34 -5.21
C ARG A 140 -5.08 -11.21 -6.01
N ASP A 141 -5.53 -10.98 -7.24
CA ASP A 141 -4.97 -9.93 -8.09
C ASP A 141 -5.20 -8.53 -7.46
N LEU A 142 -6.36 -8.29 -6.82
CA LEU A 142 -6.59 -7.07 -6.03
C LEU A 142 -5.64 -6.97 -4.82
N ASP A 143 -5.38 -8.08 -4.13
CA ASP A 143 -4.48 -8.11 -2.96
C ASP A 143 -3.02 -7.83 -3.38
N VAL A 144 -2.57 -8.42 -4.48
CA VAL A 144 -1.25 -8.17 -5.05
C VAL A 144 -1.12 -6.71 -5.48
N GLN A 145 -2.13 -6.16 -6.16
CA GLN A 145 -2.10 -4.77 -6.59
C GLN A 145 -2.02 -3.81 -5.40
N ARG A 146 -2.74 -4.10 -4.30
CA ARG A 146 -2.64 -3.32 -3.05
C ARG A 146 -1.22 -3.35 -2.49
N LEU A 147 -0.61 -4.53 -2.38
CA LEU A 147 0.76 -4.66 -1.87
C LEU A 147 1.77 -3.92 -2.74
N LEU A 148 1.63 -3.99 -4.06
CA LEU A 148 2.47 -3.24 -5.00
C LEU A 148 2.33 -1.74 -4.80
N ASP A 149 1.09 -1.24 -4.66
CA ASP A 149 0.82 0.17 -4.39
C ASP A 149 1.47 0.62 -3.07
N GLN A 150 1.39 -0.18 -2.01
CA GLN A 150 2.03 0.10 -0.71
C GLN A 150 3.56 0.19 -0.85
N VAL A 151 4.18 -0.82 -1.47
CA VAL A 151 5.64 -0.82 -1.69
C VAL A 151 6.08 0.37 -2.54
N THR A 152 5.30 0.77 -3.54
CA THR A 152 5.59 1.95 -4.36
C THR A 152 5.53 3.23 -3.53
N LEU A 153 4.51 3.41 -2.69
CA LEU A 153 4.40 4.57 -1.81
C LEU A 153 5.55 4.64 -0.80
N ASP A 154 5.89 3.52 -0.19
CA ASP A 154 6.99 3.45 0.79
C ASP A 154 8.34 3.75 0.14
N ARG A 155 8.59 3.23 -1.07
CA ARG A 155 9.80 3.57 -1.83
C ARG A 155 9.85 5.04 -2.21
N GLN A 156 8.73 5.67 -2.53
CA GLN A 156 8.67 7.10 -2.82
C GLN A 156 8.95 7.93 -1.58
N ALA A 157 8.47 7.51 -0.40
CA ALA A 157 8.79 8.15 0.87
C ALA A 157 10.29 8.08 1.18
N CYS A 158 10.90 6.89 1.06
CA CYS A 158 12.34 6.70 1.32
C CYS A 158 13.24 7.34 0.25
N GLY A 159 12.87 7.27 -1.03
CA GLY A 159 13.66 7.86 -2.12
C GLY A 159 13.74 9.40 -2.03
N ALA A 160 12.70 10.03 -1.49
CA ALA A 160 12.69 11.47 -1.23
C ALA A 160 13.57 11.88 -0.04
N GLU A 161 13.85 10.98 0.92
CA GLU A 161 14.82 11.23 2.01
C GLU A 161 16.26 11.26 1.49
N ALA A 162 16.60 10.37 0.55
CA ALA A 162 17.94 10.31 -0.04
C ALA A 162 18.30 11.59 -0.82
N GLN A 163 17.36 12.16 -1.57
CA GLN A 163 17.58 13.40 -2.34
C GLN A 163 17.56 14.69 -1.50
N ALA A 164 17.09 14.64 -0.24
CA ALA A 164 17.10 15.79 0.67
C ALA A 164 18.34 15.85 1.56
N SER A 165 19.17 14.80 1.52
CA SER A 165 20.39 14.64 2.31
C SER A 165 21.66 14.93 1.50
N GLU A 166 21.53 15.21 0.19
CA GLU A 166 22.57 15.72 -0.71
C GLU A 166 22.42 17.24 -0.91
#